data_AF-Q21TY8-F1
#
_entry.id   AF-Q21TY8-F1
#
_cell.length_a   1.000
_cell.length_b   1.000
_cell.length_c   1.000
_cell.angle_alpha   90.00
_cell.angle_beta   90.00
_cell.angle_gamma   90.00
#
_symmetry.space_group_name_H-M   'P 1'
#
loop_
_entity.id
_entity.type
_entity.pdbx_description
1 polymer ?
#
loop_
_entity_poly.entity_id
_entity_poly.type
_entity_poly.pdbx_seq_one_letter_code
_entity_poly.pdbx_strand_id
1 'polypeptide(L)'
;MTTLQQEFVNIDRHYDPPGLRLTLELDAATEQDIERGINAAKRVFALAQISSYAAASAADYQDLEDPELVLTSEQHEWAGIWWEAQEAAVAAACSDLPAGEKTFLFSQTWDDAPEPISGNCIRGTTWLDKETETQE
;
A
#
# COMPACT_ATOMS: atom_id res chain seq x y z
N MET A 1 -15.02 32.15 18.67
CA MET A 1 -13.95 31.46 17.92
C MET A 1 -13.63 30.20 18.71
N THR A 2 -14.18 29.07 18.29
CA THR A 2 -13.87 27.77 18.90
C THR A 2 -12.54 27.34 18.30
N THR A 3 -11.49 27.24 19.12
CA THR A 3 -10.23 26.66 18.69
C THR A 3 -10.49 25.17 18.43
N LEU A 4 -10.33 24.70 17.20
CA LEU A 4 -10.31 23.27 16.92
C LEU A 4 -9.07 22.69 17.61
N GLN A 5 -9.28 21.77 18.54
CA GLN A 5 -8.18 21.08 19.19
C GLN A 5 -7.73 19.97 18.24
N GLN A 6 -6.56 20.16 17.64
CA GLN A 6 -5.95 19.15 16.79
C GLN A 6 -5.49 17.97 17.64
N GLU A 7 -5.83 16.75 17.23
CA GLU A 7 -5.42 15.52 17.89
C GLU A 7 -4.45 14.74 17.01
N PHE A 8 -3.31 14.33 17.59
CA PHE A 8 -2.40 13.44 16.89
C PHE A 8 -3.00 12.06 16.79
N VAL A 9 -2.98 11.50 15.58
CA VAL A 9 -3.41 10.13 15.37
C VAL A 9 -2.48 9.19 16.14
N ASN A 10 -3.04 8.26 16.90
CA ASN A 10 -2.26 7.25 17.61
C ASN A 10 -2.21 5.96 16.79
N ILE A 11 -1.13 5.79 16.03
CA ILE A 11 -0.86 4.58 15.24
C ILE A 11 0.32 3.85 15.90
N ASP A 12 0.12 2.60 16.31
CA ASP A 12 1.20 1.75 16.80
C ASP A 12 1.95 1.12 15.61
N ARG A 13 3.22 1.51 15.45
CA ARG A 13 4.13 1.07 14.40
C ARG A 13 4.23 -0.45 14.24
N HIS A 14 4.06 -1.20 15.33
CA HIS A 14 4.27 -2.65 15.36
C HIS A 14 2.98 -3.44 15.57
N TYR A 15 1.83 -2.76 15.61
CA TYR A 15 0.57 -3.45 15.77
C TYR A 15 0.19 -4.18 14.48
N ASP A 16 -0.08 -5.48 14.63
CA ASP A 16 -0.63 -6.36 13.62
C ASP A 16 -1.97 -6.91 14.13
N PRO A 17 -3.13 -6.52 13.56
CA PRO A 17 -4.40 -7.09 13.97
C PRO A 17 -4.46 -8.60 13.66
N PRO A 18 -5.21 -9.38 14.47
CA PRO A 18 -5.43 -10.80 14.20
C PRO A 18 -5.97 -11.03 12.78
N GLY A 19 -5.36 -12.00 12.09
CA GLY A 19 -5.77 -12.37 10.74
C GLY A 19 -5.41 -11.36 9.64
N LEU A 20 -4.49 -10.42 9.91
CA LEU A 20 -4.00 -9.47 8.92
C LEU A 20 -3.49 -10.18 7.65
N ARG A 21 -4.02 -9.77 6.51
CA ARG A 21 -3.69 -10.31 5.18
C ARG A 21 -3.47 -9.16 4.21
N LEU A 22 -2.34 -9.19 3.53
CA LEU A 22 -2.07 -8.36 2.36
C LEU A 22 -2.55 -9.08 1.10
N THR A 23 -3.25 -8.37 0.24
CA THR A 23 -3.82 -8.89 -1.01
C THR A 23 -3.35 -8.03 -2.18
N LEU A 24 -3.06 -8.70 -3.29
CA LEU A 24 -2.78 -8.08 -4.57
C LEU A 24 -3.66 -8.79 -5.60
N GLU A 25 -4.50 -8.03 -6.28
CA GLU A 25 -5.19 -8.46 -7.48
C GLU A 25 -4.52 -7.77 -8.66
N LEU A 26 -4.22 -8.50 -9.72
CA LEU A 26 -3.55 -7.97 -10.90
C LEU A 26 -4.05 -8.70 -12.15
N ASP A 27 -4.47 -7.93 -13.15
CA ASP A 27 -5.02 -8.50 -14.39
C ASP A 27 -4.02 -9.42 -15.09
N ALA A 28 -4.47 -10.62 -15.44
CA ALA A 28 -3.68 -11.68 -16.09
C ALA A 28 -2.49 -12.22 -15.27
N ALA A 29 -2.40 -11.90 -13.98
CA ALA A 29 -1.40 -12.46 -13.08
C ALA A 29 -1.77 -13.89 -12.66
N THR A 30 -0.77 -14.75 -12.59
CA THR A 30 -0.89 -16.07 -11.97
C THR A 30 -0.75 -15.96 -10.45
N GLU A 31 -1.13 -16.99 -9.70
CA GLU A 31 -0.90 -17.05 -8.25
C GLU A 31 0.57 -16.83 -7.88
N GLN A 32 1.49 -17.35 -8.69
CA GLN A 32 2.93 -17.17 -8.48
C GLN A 32 3.36 -15.72 -8.68
N ASP A 33 2.73 -14.97 -9.59
CA ASP A 33 3.00 -13.55 -9.83
C ASP A 33 2.53 -12.72 -8.64
N ILE A 34 1.31 -13.01 -8.16
CA ILE A 34 0.75 -12.40 -6.95
C ILE A 34 1.64 -12.68 -5.74
N GLU A 35 2.09 -13.91 -5.55
CA GLU A 35 2.97 -14.28 -4.44
C GLU A 35 4.30 -13.51 -4.48
N ARG A 36 4.91 -13.33 -5.67
CA ARG A 36 6.10 -12.50 -5.84
C ARG A 36 5.84 -11.05 -5.44
N GLY A 37 4.70 -10.49 -5.87
CA GLY A 37 4.28 -9.13 -5.50
C GLY A 37 4.12 -8.95 -3.98
N ILE A 38 3.35 -9.83 -3.35
CA ILE A 38 3.13 -9.77 -1.89
C ILE A 38 4.46 -9.92 -1.12
N ASN A 39 5.35 -10.81 -1.57
CA ASN A 39 6.66 -10.97 -0.94
C ASN A 39 7.56 -9.74 -1.11
N ALA A 40 7.44 -9.00 -2.23
CA ALA A 40 8.14 -7.74 -2.42
C ALA A 40 7.62 -6.65 -1.47
N ALA A 41 6.30 -6.46 -1.37
CA ALA A 41 5.71 -5.53 -0.40
C ALA A 41 6.15 -5.83 1.04
N LYS A 42 6.06 -7.11 1.45
CA LYS A 42 6.49 -7.54 2.80
C LYS A 42 7.96 -7.20 3.10
N ARG A 43 8.84 -7.23 2.10
CA ARG A 43 10.25 -6.85 2.27
C ARG A 43 10.39 -5.35 2.54
N VAL A 44 9.60 -4.51 1.87
CA VAL A 44 9.60 -3.05 2.11
C VAL A 44 9.23 -2.76 3.57
N PHE A 45 8.12 -3.33 4.05
CA PHE A 45 7.69 -3.19 5.45
C PHE A 45 8.74 -3.71 6.45
N ALA A 46 9.34 -4.88 6.16
CA ALA A 46 10.37 -5.47 7.03
C ALA A 46 11.64 -4.61 7.11
N LEU A 47 12.07 -4.01 5.99
CA LEU A 47 13.24 -3.11 5.96
C LEU A 47 12.97 -1.83 6.74
N ALA A 48 11.76 -1.29 6.63
CA ALA A 48 11.32 -0.12 7.38
C ALA A 48 10.96 -0.41 8.84
N GLN A 49 10.97 -1.69 9.26
CA GLN A 49 10.57 -2.13 10.61
C GLN A 49 9.20 -1.58 11.03
N ILE A 50 8.20 -1.72 10.17
CA ILE A 50 6.83 -1.27 10.40
C ILE A 50 5.84 -2.37 10.00
N SER A 51 4.71 -2.48 10.69
CA SER A 51 3.63 -3.35 10.23
C SER A 51 2.98 -2.78 8.97
N SER A 52 2.48 -3.65 8.10
CA SER A 52 1.71 -3.17 6.95
C SER A 52 0.44 -2.42 7.41
N TYR A 53 -0.13 -2.84 8.55
CA TYR A 53 -1.27 -2.16 9.15
C TYR A 53 -0.98 -0.71 9.50
N ALA A 54 0.13 -0.43 10.19
CA ALA A 54 0.49 0.93 10.58
C ALA A 54 0.78 1.83 9.37
N ALA A 55 1.48 1.30 8.35
CA ALA A 55 1.75 2.02 7.10
C ALA A 55 0.45 2.38 6.37
N ALA A 56 -0.45 1.39 6.23
CA ALA A 56 -1.75 1.57 5.59
C ALA A 56 -2.65 2.54 6.38
N SER A 57 -2.71 2.43 7.71
CA SER A 57 -3.48 3.37 8.53
C SER A 57 -2.96 4.80 8.35
N ALA A 58 -1.65 5.00 8.29
CA ALA A 58 -1.08 6.32 8.07
C ALA A 58 -1.43 6.87 6.67
N ALA A 59 -1.44 6.04 5.64
CA ALA A 59 -1.88 6.42 4.30
C ALA A 59 -3.37 6.81 4.25
N ASP A 60 -4.24 6.03 4.90
CA ASP A 60 -5.68 6.33 4.99
C ASP A 60 -5.94 7.69 5.69
N TYR A 61 -5.29 7.91 6.84
CA TYR A 61 -5.40 9.19 7.54
C TYR A 61 -4.82 10.37 6.74
N GLN A 62 -3.82 10.14 5.89
CA GLN A 62 -3.29 11.16 4.99
C GLN A 62 -4.31 11.54 3.91
N ASP A 63 -5.07 10.58 3.38
CA ASP A 63 -6.06 10.79 2.32
C ASP A 63 -7.38 11.39 2.82
N LEU A 64 -7.73 11.22 4.11
CA LEU A 64 -8.96 11.76 4.69
C LEU A 64 -9.04 13.30 4.71
N GLU A 65 -7.90 14.00 4.57
CA GLU A 65 -7.78 15.47 4.65
C GLU A 65 -8.52 16.11 5.85
N ASP A 66 -8.68 15.38 6.96
CA ASP A 66 -9.41 15.83 8.15
C ASP A 66 -8.55 16.85 8.93
N PRO A 67 -8.99 18.12 9.08
CA PRO A 67 -8.22 19.15 9.78
C PRO A 67 -8.08 18.92 11.30
N GLU A 68 -8.87 18.02 11.89
CA GLU A 68 -8.82 17.67 13.32
C GLU A 68 -7.82 16.56 13.61
N LEU A 69 -7.48 15.74 12.61
CA LEU A 69 -6.54 14.62 12.73
C LEU A 69 -5.19 14.99 12.12
N VAL A 70 -4.16 15.05 12.96
CA VAL A 70 -2.82 15.42 12.54
C VAL A 70 -1.91 14.22 12.57
N LEU A 71 -1.28 13.91 11.45
CA LEU A 71 -0.18 12.95 11.40
C LEU A 71 1.11 13.58 11.89
N THR A 72 1.91 12.80 12.61
CA THR A 72 3.31 13.19 12.89
C THR A 72 4.15 13.08 11.62
N SER A 73 5.33 13.70 11.61
CA SER A 73 6.28 13.56 10.49
C SER A 73 6.64 12.09 10.23
N GLU A 74 6.81 11.31 11.29
CA GLU A 74 7.09 9.88 11.19
C GLU A 74 5.91 9.12 10.55
N GLN A 75 4.66 9.46 10.88
CA GLN A 75 3.49 8.84 10.25
C GLN A 75 3.33 9.22 8.77
N HIS A 76 3.72 10.43 8.38
CA HIS A 76 3.81 10.76 6.94
C HIS A 76 4.83 9.89 6.21
N GLU A 77 5.96 9.55 6.84
CA GLU A 77 6.92 8.59 6.27
C GLU A 77 6.30 7.19 6.17
N TRP A 78 5.50 6.77 7.15
CA TRP A 78 4.80 5.48 7.14
C TRP A 78 3.79 5.38 5.99
N ALA A 79 3.06 6.45 5.70
CA ALA A 79 2.18 6.53 4.53
C ALA A 79 2.98 6.37 3.22
N GLY A 80 4.16 7.01 3.12
CA GLY A 80 5.06 6.83 1.99
C GLY A 80 5.51 5.37 1.81
N ILE A 81 5.83 4.68 2.90
CA ILE A 81 6.23 3.26 2.90
C ILE A 81 5.11 2.36 2.36
N TRP A 82 3.84 2.69 2.63
CA TRP A 82 2.70 1.96 2.06
C TRP A 82 2.70 2.04 0.53
N TRP A 83 2.93 3.23 -0.03
CA TRP A 83 3.01 3.43 -1.48
C TRP A 83 4.24 2.75 -2.11
N GLU A 84 5.40 2.83 -1.46
CA GLU A 84 6.60 2.10 -1.91
C GLU A 84 6.38 0.58 -1.92
N ALA A 85 5.69 0.05 -0.92
CA ALA A 85 5.36 -1.37 -0.86
C ALA A 85 4.41 -1.79 -1.99
N GLN A 86 3.42 -0.95 -2.33
CA GLN A 86 2.54 -1.15 -3.47
C GLN A 86 3.32 -1.16 -4.79
N GLU A 87 4.18 -0.17 -5.03
CA GLU A 87 5.00 -0.10 -6.24
C GLU A 87 5.89 -1.34 -6.38
N ALA A 88 6.54 -1.75 -5.29
CA ALA A 88 7.34 -2.96 -5.25
C ALA A 88 6.51 -4.21 -5.55
N ALA A 89 5.28 -4.30 -5.02
CA ALA A 89 4.38 -5.41 -5.28
C ALA A 89 4.02 -5.53 -6.76
N VAL A 90 3.60 -4.43 -7.37
CA VAL A 90 3.20 -4.39 -8.79
C VAL A 90 4.40 -4.68 -9.68
N ALA A 91 5.55 -4.05 -9.43
CA ALA A 91 6.77 -4.28 -10.21
C ALA A 91 7.22 -5.75 -10.18
N ALA A 92 7.19 -6.39 -9.00
CA ALA A 92 7.57 -7.79 -8.86
C ALA A 92 6.55 -8.74 -9.52
N ALA A 93 5.25 -8.47 -9.37
CA ALA A 93 4.20 -9.28 -9.99
C ALA A 93 4.17 -9.15 -11.52
N CYS A 94 4.44 -7.96 -12.06
CA CYS A 94 4.46 -7.69 -13.50
C CYS A 94 5.73 -8.16 -14.22
N SER A 95 6.77 -8.61 -13.49
CA SER A 95 8.09 -8.92 -14.07
C SER A 95 8.05 -9.89 -15.26
N ASP A 96 7.12 -10.86 -15.23
CA ASP A 96 6.96 -11.89 -16.27
C ASP A 96 5.66 -11.72 -17.10
N LEU A 97 4.90 -10.66 -16.87
CA LEU A 97 3.65 -10.41 -17.59
C LEU A 97 3.89 -9.72 -18.93
N PRO A 98 3.04 -9.99 -19.94
CA PRO A 98 3.10 -9.25 -21.19
C PRO A 98 2.85 -7.75 -20.95
N ALA A 99 3.60 -6.92 -21.67
CA ALA A 99 3.46 -5.47 -21.63
C ALA A 99 2.03 -5.06 -22.03
N GLY A 100 1.53 -4.01 -21.39
CA GLY A 100 0.21 -3.45 -21.62
C GLY A 100 -0.39 -2.87 -20.35
N GLU A 101 -1.50 -2.17 -20.51
CA GLU A 101 -2.26 -1.64 -19.38
C GLU A 101 -2.79 -2.80 -18.51
N LYS A 102 -2.57 -2.66 -17.20
CA LYS A 102 -3.05 -3.59 -16.17
C LYS A 102 -3.82 -2.81 -15.13
N THR A 103 -4.96 -3.37 -14.71
CA THR A 103 -5.59 -2.96 -13.46
C THR A 103 -4.97 -3.76 -12.33
N PHE A 104 -4.73 -3.10 -11.21
CA PHE A 104 -4.39 -3.79 -9.97
C PHE A 104 -5.21 -3.26 -8.80
N LEU A 105 -5.34 -4.09 -7.77
CA LEU A 105 -5.82 -3.72 -6.44
C LEU A 105 -4.80 -4.19 -5.42
N PHE A 106 -4.19 -3.26 -4.69
CA PHE A 106 -3.40 -3.58 -3.51
C PHE A 106 -4.22 -3.20 -2.29
N SER A 107 -4.37 -4.11 -1.33
CA SER A 107 -5.23 -3.92 -0.17
C SER A 107 -4.82 -4.79 1.02
N GLN A 108 -5.47 -4.56 2.16
CA GLN A 108 -5.33 -5.42 3.33
C GLN A 108 -6.69 -5.68 4.02
N THR A 109 -6.80 -6.84 4.66
CA THR A 109 -7.96 -7.26 5.46
C THR A 109 -7.50 -7.86 6.78
N TRP A 110 -8.39 -7.94 7.78
CA TRP A 110 -8.15 -8.61 9.06
C TRP A 110 -9.45 -9.20 9.60
N ASP A 111 -9.40 -9.96 10.70
CA ASP A 111 -10.56 -10.73 11.17
C ASP A 111 -11.77 -9.83 11.51
N ASP A 112 -11.53 -8.64 12.06
CA ASP A 112 -12.57 -7.65 12.40
C ASP A 112 -12.95 -6.73 11.21
N ALA A 113 -12.21 -6.78 10.11
CA ALA A 113 -12.55 -6.10 8.85
C ALA A 113 -12.24 -7.02 7.65
N PRO A 114 -13.15 -7.98 7.38
CA PRO A 114 -12.93 -9.00 6.37
C PRO A 114 -13.10 -8.49 4.94
N GLU A 115 -13.81 -7.36 4.77
CA GLU A 115 -13.88 -6.65 3.50
C GLU A 115 -12.66 -5.73 3.36
N PRO A 116 -12.06 -5.63 2.17
CA PRO A 116 -10.97 -4.68 1.93
C PRO A 116 -11.50 -3.28 2.23
N ILE A 117 -11.04 -2.70 3.35
CA ILE A 117 -11.52 -1.38 3.75
C ILE A 117 -11.10 -0.38 2.68
N SER A 118 -12.06 0.45 2.25
CA SER A 118 -11.90 1.49 1.25
C SER A 118 -10.78 2.50 1.52
N GLY A 119 -10.22 2.52 2.74
CA GLY A 119 -9.13 3.41 3.13
C GLY A 119 -7.75 3.05 2.56
N ASN A 120 -7.56 1.83 2.05
CA ASN A 120 -6.26 1.42 1.48
C ASN A 120 -6.40 0.62 0.18
N CYS A 121 -7.53 0.81 -0.51
CA CYS A 121 -7.79 0.20 -1.80
C CYS A 121 -7.36 1.17 -2.90
N ILE A 122 -6.21 0.94 -3.52
CA ILE A 122 -5.88 1.64 -4.76
C ILE A 122 -6.19 0.76 -5.96
N ARG A 123 -7.08 1.26 -6.81
CA ARG A 123 -7.24 0.78 -8.18
C ARG A 123 -6.41 1.65 -9.11
N GLY A 124 -5.25 1.15 -9.52
CA GLY A 124 -4.43 1.81 -10.53
C GLY A 124 -4.64 1.18 -11.91
N THR A 125 -4.60 2.01 -12.94
CA THR A 125 -4.21 1.57 -14.29
C THR A 125 -2.83 2.12 -14.56
N THR A 126 -1.98 1.34 -15.22
CA THR A 126 -0.66 1.68 -15.80
C THR A 126 0.52 1.01 -15.08
N TRP A 127 1.29 0.25 -15.87
CA TRP A 127 2.74 0.23 -15.72
C TRP A 127 3.33 0.73 -17.04
N LEU A 128 4.24 1.71 -16.92
CA LEU A 128 4.76 2.57 -17.98
C LEU A 128 5.28 1.81 -19.19
N ASP A 129 5.04 2.39 -20.36
CA ASP A 129 5.68 2.07 -21.63
C ASP A 129 7.13 1.62 -21.42
N LYS A 130 7.44 0.39 -21.80
CA LYS A 130 8.80 0.09 -22.20
C LYS A 130 9.05 0.84 -23.51
N GLU A 131 9.48 2.10 -23.42
CA GLU A 131 10.38 2.63 -24.44
C GLU A 131 11.71 1.87 -24.30
N THR A 132 11.73 0.64 -24.81
CA THR A 132 12.94 0.09 -25.39
C THR A 132 13.17 0.80 -26.71
N GLU A 133 13.84 1.96 -26.67
CA GLU A 133 14.72 2.36 -27.77
C GLU A 133 16.15 2.33 -27.26
N THR A 134 16.77 1.16 -27.41
CA THR A 134 18.21 1.07 -27.58
C THR A 134 18.44 1.02 -29.08
N GLN A 135 18.82 2.12 -29.73
CA GLN A 135 19.52 2.08 -31.02
C GLN A 135 20.57 3.21 -31.13
N GLU A 136 21.83 2.75 -31.13
CA GLU A 136 23.06 3.28 -31.78
C GLU A 136 23.74 4.55 -31.25
#